data_AF-A0A9Q3GBQ0-F1
#
_entry.id   AF-A0A9Q3GBQ0-F1
#
_cell.length_a   1.000
_cell.length_b   1.000
_cell.length_c   1.000
_cell.angle_alpha   90.00
_cell.angle_beta   90.00
_cell.angle_gamma   90.00
#
_symmetry.space_group_name_H-M   'P 1'
#
loop_
_entity.id
_entity.type
_entity.pdbx_description
1 polymer ?
#
loop_
_entity_poly.entity_id
_entity_poly.type
_entity_poly.pdbx_seq_one_letter_code
_entity_poly.pdbx_strand_id
1 'polypeptide(L)'
;MGPCCTKRQKHKELMGIIEEDQDPVSQRGNWIQVGKKIYNAMFQMVTGGKAGVCRVEEFPHPPGSRVLSDFAILVRAMIIRQTTKASSMPPNNLVIYKSKGHFEYGFIKGIYNFSDNHQKMLTGIYVQKIHNVYPKLQYPPGHIGYYLQLLGVTIGTIEQDEFQMISPSKIVSLAAYRLFDNEVFRVSNHGVILCPSNRQLSGFF
;
A
#
# COMPACT_ATOMS: atom_id res chain seq x y z
N MET A 1 -14.35 24.20 -50.14
CA MET A 1 -13.17 25.11 -50.17
C MET A 1 -12.65 25.23 -48.74
N GLY A 2 -11.38 24.89 -48.53
CA GLY A 2 -10.75 24.57 -47.23
C GLY A 2 -10.38 25.78 -46.34
N PRO A 3 -9.39 25.69 -45.42
CA PRO A 3 -8.46 24.57 -45.18
C PRO A 3 -8.16 24.23 -43.68
N CYS A 4 -7.56 23.04 -43.47
CA CYS A 4 -6.28 22.77 -42.77
C CYS A 4 -5.90 23.53 -41.48
N CYS A 5 -5.52 22.79 -40.41
CA CYS A 5 -4.14 22.74 -39.90
C CYS A 5 -4.02 22.00 -38.56
N THR A 6 -3.66 20.73 -38.62
CA THR A 6 -2.75 20.08 -37.65
C THR A 6 -1.47 20.90 -37.51
N LYS A 7 -1.19 21.42 -36.31
CA LYS A 7 0.15 21.72 -35.74
C LYS A 7 0.01 22.63 -34.51
N ARG A 8 -0.37 22.06 -33.35
CA ARG A 8 -0.07 22.65 -32.03
C ARG A 8 0.32 21.60 -30.98
N GLN A 9 0.82 20.46 -31.45
CA GLN A 9 1.79 19.65 -30.72
C GLN A 9 3.18 20.05 -31.20
N LYS A 10 4.10 20.25 -30.25
CA LYS A 10 5.51 20.64 -30.40
C LYS A 10 5.80 22.15 -30.48
N HIS A 11 5.57 22.86 -29.37
CA HIS A 11 6.56 23.80 -28.81
C HIS A 11 6.05 24.38 -27.48
N LYS A 12 6.16 23.61 -26.38
CA LYS A 12 6.12 24.12 -24.99
C LYS A 12 6.46 23.01 -23.99
N GLU A 13 7.51 22.25 -24.30
CA GLU A 13 8.43 21.79 -23.26
C GLU A 13 9.63 22.71 -23.40
N LEU A 14 9.79 23.64 -22.45
CA LEU A 14 11.07 24.20 -22.03
C LEU A 14 10.77 25.22 -20.93
N MET A 15 11.07 24.79 -19.71
CA MET A 15 11.27 25.59 -18.50
C MET A 15 10.04 26.15 -17.80
N GLY A 16 9.79 25.65 -16.59
CA GLY A 16 8.97 26.33 -15.59
C GLY A 16 8.15 25.37 -14.74
N ILE A 17 8.77 24.86 -13.68
CA ILE A 17 8.18 24.43 -12.39
C ILE A 17 6.65 24.32 -12.42
N ILE A 18 6.14 23.09 -12.57
CA ILE A 18 4.75 22.77 -12.26
C ILE A 18 4.79 22.02 -10.93
N GLU A 19 4.44 22.74 -9.86
CA GLU A 19 3.80 22.11 -8.71
C GLU A 19 2.55 21.42 -9.26
N GLU A 20 2.60 20.10 -9.44
CA GLU A 20 1.38 19.33 -9.66
C GLU A 20 0.63 19.28 -8.32
N ASP A 21 -0.17 20.30 -8.07
CA ASP A 21 -1.42 20.14 -7.34
C ASP A 21 -2.23 19.08 -8.09
N GLN A 22 -2.05 17.82 -7.69
CA GLN A 22 -2.95 16.76 -8.11
C GLN A 22 -4.29 17.04 -7.43
N ASP A 23 -5.15 17.77 -8.14
CA ASP A 23 -6.56 17.83 -7.82
C ASP A 23 -7.08 16.39 -7.60
N PRO A 24 -7.71 16.10 -6.46
CA PRO A 24 -8.16 14.76 -6.17
C PRO A 24 -9.23 14.37 -7.20
N VAL A 25 -8.91 13.37 -8.03
CA VAL A 25 -9.85 12.66 -8.90
C VAL A 25 -11.20 12.58 -8.21
N SER A 26 -12.25 13.14 -8.80
CA SER A 26 -13.58 13.23 -8.18
C SER A 26 -14.06 11.83 -7.75
N GLN A 27 -14.03 11.54 -6.45
CA GLN A 27 -14.37 10.23 -5.93
C GLN A 27 -15.86 10.14 -5.71
N ARG A 28 -16.58 9.68 -6.73
CA ARG A 28 -17.97 9.24 -6.59
C ARG A 28 -17.98 7.90 -5.85
N GLY A 29 -18.16 7.94 -4.54
CA GLY A 29 -18.32 6.76 -3.71
C GLY A 29 -19.16 7.06 -2.47
N ASN A 30 -19.97 6.10 -2.05
CA ASN A 30 -20.76 6.24 -0.84
C ASN A 30 -19.82 6.21 0.37
N TRP A 31 -20.04 7.13 1.30
CA TRP A 31 -19.43 7.08 2.61
C TRP A 31 -19.94 5.86 3.36
N ILE A 32 -19.02 5.05 3.85
CA ILE A 32 -19.30 3.87 4.66
C ILE A 32 -18.74 4.08 6.06
N GLN A 33 -19.47 3.61 7.06
CA GLN A 33 -18.96 3.54 8.42
C GLN A 33 -17.92 2.40 8.50
N VAL A 34 -16.72 2.69 8.99
CA VAL A 34 -15.63 1.71 9.06
C VAL A 34 -15.68 0.94 10.37
N GLY A 35 -15.33 -0.34 10.32
CA GLY A 35 -15.23 -1.17 11.52
C GLY A 35 -14.05 -0.77 12.42
N LYS A 36 -14.11 -1.13 13.70
CA LYS A 36 -13.12 -0.77 14.73
C LYS A 36 -11.66 -1.07 14.35
N LYS A 37 -11.40 -2.21 13.71
CA LYS A 37 -10.04 -2.59 13.25
C LYS A 37 -9.48 -1.58 12.24
N ILE A 38 -10.30 -1.20 11.26
CA ILE A 38 -9.90 -0.26 10.21
C ILE A 38 -9.80 1.15 10.79
N TYR A 39 -10.75 1.57 11.62
CA TYR A 39 -10.72 2.86 12.31
C TYR A 39 -9.42 3.04 13.11
N ASN A 40 -9.05 2.04 13.92
CA ASN A 40 -7.82 2.08 14.70
C ASN A 40 -6.58 2.20 13.80
N ALA A 41 -6.57 1.51 12.66
CA ALA A 41 -5.47 1.62 11.70
C ALA A 41 -5.42 3.00 11.02
N MET A 42 -6.57 3.59 10.66
CA MET A 42 -6.66 4.98 10.17
C MET A 42 -6.13 5.96 11.20
N PHE A 43 -6.58 5.82 12.45
CA PHE A 43 -6.16 6.67 13.57
C PHE A 43 -4.65 6.59 13.81
N GLN A 44 -4.06 5.40 13.78
CA GLN A 44 -2.60 5.21 13.89
C GLN A 44 -1.84 5.90 12.75
N MET A 45 -2.36 5.83 11.52
CA MET A 45 -1.74 6.48 10.35
C MET A 45 -1.74 8.00 10.48
N VAL A 46 -2.87 8.57 10.93
CA VAL A 46 -3.08 10.02 11.06
C VAL A 46 -2.31 10.59 12.24
N THR A 47 -2.34 9.90 13.39
CA THR A 47 -1.63 10.36 14.58
C THR A 47 -0.14 10.38 14.33
N GLY A 48 0.46 9.32 13.77
CA GLY A 48 1.85 9.35 13.28
C GLY A 48 2.89 9.88 14.29
N GLY A 49 2.58 9.90 15.59
CA GLY A 49 3.38 10.49 16.67
C GLY A 49 3.05 11.95 17.07
N LYS A 50 2.04 12.61 16.48
CA LYS A 50 1.58 13.96 16.82
C LYS A 50 0.37 13.92 17.76
N ALA A 51 0.44 14.71 18.84
CA ALA A 51 -0.67 14.89 19.79
C ALA A 51 -1.71 15.87 19.22
N GLY A 52 -3.00 15.62 19.45
CA GLY A 52 -4.10 16.54 19.11
C GLY A 52 -5.30 15.93 18.39
N VAL A 53 -5.25 14.63 18.07
CA VAL A 53 -6.34 13.91 17.41
C VAL A 53 -7.03 13.02 18.43
N CYS A 54 -8.34 13.17 18.58
CA CYS A 54 -9.15 12.38 19.49
C CYS A 54 -9.98 11.35 18.72
N ARG A 55 -10.31 10.26 19.41
CA ARG A 55 -11.23 9.25 18.89
C ARG A 55 -12.66 9.73 19.03
N VAL A 56 -13.55 9.24 18.14
CA VAL A 56 -15.00 9.50 18.24
C VAL A 56 -15.55 8.98 19.57
N GLU A 57 -15.06 7.82 20.02
CA GLU A 57 -15.52 7.15 21.25
C GLU A 57 -15.05 7.85 22.55
N GLU A 58 -14.00 8.67 22.50
CA GLU A 58 -13.40 9.30 23.70
C GLU A 58 -14.13 10.58 24.07
N PHE A 59 -15.25 10.45 24.78
CA PHE A 59 -16.03 11.58 25.29
C PHE A 59 -15.83 11.78 26.80
N PRO A 60 -15.72 13.02 27.31
CA PRO A 60 -15.74 14.30 26.61
C PRO A 60 -14.43 14.64 25.91
N HIS A 61 -14.54 15.27 24.74
CA HIS A 61 -13.39 15.74 23.95
C HIS A 61 -12.78 17.01 24.56
N PRO A 62 -11.44 17.10 24.68
CA PRO A 62 -10.79 18.33 25.12
C PRO A 62 -11.13 19.51 24.19
N PRO A 63 -11.25 20.75 24.72
CA PRO A 63 -11.53 21.92 23.90
C PRO A 63 -10.42 22.14 22.86
N GLY A 64 -10.82 22.35 21.59
CA GLY A 64 -9.89 22.50 20.47
C GLY A 64 -9.31 21.19 19.92
N SER A 65 -9.68 20.03 20.50
CA SER A 65 -9.33 18.73 19.93
C SER A 65 -10.09 18.50 18.62
N ARG A 66 -9.47 17.71 17.74
CA ARG A 66 -10.05 17.35 16.44
C ARG A 66 -10.35 15.87 16.43
N VAL A 67 -11.56 15.54 16.02
CA VAL A 67 -12.05 14.16 16.02
C VAL A 67 -11.92 13.58 14.63
N LEU A 68 -11.29 12.41 14.53
CA LEU A 68 -11.20 11.67 13.28
C LEU A 68 -12.55 10.98 13.00
N SER A 69 -13.16 11.29 11.85
CA SER A 69 -14.41 10.65 11.39
C SER A 69 -14.25 9.13 11.24
N ASP A 70 -15.30 8.39 11.60
CA ASP A 70 -15.43 6.95 11.36
C ASP A 70 -16.01 6.61 9.97
N PHE A 71 -16.24 7.62 9.13
CA PHE A 71 -16.68 7.43 7.76
C PHE A 71 -15.52 7.50 6.77
N ALA A 72 -15.52 6.59 5.80
CA ALA A 72 -14.57 6.58 4.70
C ALA A 72 -15.24 6.13 3.40
N ILE A 73 -14.61 6.42 2.27
CA ILE A 73 -14.98 5.94 0.95
C ILE A 73 -14.06 4.78 0.58
N LEU A 74 -14.64 3.61 0.27
CA LEU A 74 -13.88 2.47 -0.23
C LEU A 74 -13.55 2.64 -1.72
N VAL A 75 -12.27 2.68 -2.04
CA VAL A 75 -11.75 2.80 -3.40
C VAL A 75 -11.40 1.41 -3.93
N ARG A 76 -11.84 1.10 -5.14
CA ARG A 76 -11.57 -0.22 -5.75
C ARG A 76 -10.10 -0.41 -6.12
N ALA A 77 -9.49 0.65 -6.62
CA ALA A 77 -8.12 0.63 -7.13
C ALA A 77 -7.56 2.05 -7.25
N MET A 78 -6.24 2.17 -7.20
CA MET A 78 -5.53 3.44 -7.31
C MET A 78 -4.29 3.30 -8.18
N ILE A 79 -3.86 4.40 -8.78
CA ILE A 79 -2.60 4.47 -9.52
C ILE A 79 -1.49 4.77 -8.51
N ILE A 80 -0.45 3.94 -8.44
CA ILE A 80 0.71 4.16 -7.55
C ILE A 80 1.80 4.90 -8.31
N ARG A 81 2.10 4.46 -9.54
CA ARG A 81 3.04 5.09 -10.49
C ARG A 81 2.39 5.16 -11.87
N GLN A 82 2.99 5.93 -12.78
CA GLN A 82 2.51 6.25 -14.14
C GLN A 82 1.73 5.12 -14.86
N THR A 83 2.12 3.85 -14.71
CA THR A 83 1.46 2.72 -15.38
C THR A 83 0.94 1.62 -14.44
N THR A 84 1.18 1.70 -13.12
CA THR A 84 0.87 0.60 -12.20
C THR A 84 -0.34 0.92 -11.32
N LYS A 85 -1.32 0.03 -11.38
CA LYS A 85 -2.59 0.14 -10.66
C LYS A 85 -2.64 -0.89 -9.54
N ALA A 86 -2.70 -0.43 -8.30
CA ALA A 86 -2.99 -1.28 -7.14
C ALA A 86 -4.49 -1.47 -6.98
N SER A 87 -4.90 -2.67 -6.61
CA SER A 87 -6.28 -3.01 -6.25
C SER A 87 -6.31 -3.87 -5.00
N SER A 88 -7.46 -3.90 -4.32
CA SER A 88 -7.66 -4.88 -3.25
C SER A 88 -7.81 -6.31 -3.78
N MET A 89 -8.15 -6.47 -5.06
CA MET A 89 -8.38 -7.76 -5.70
C MET A 89 -7.11 -8.25 -6.42
N PRO A 90 -6.86 -9.57 -6.50
CA PRO A 90 -5.84 -10.14 -7.36
C PRO A 90 -6.03 -9.72 -8.83
N PRO A 91 -4.96 -9.65 -9.64
CA PRO A 91 -3.57 -10.00 -9.29
C PRO A 91 -2.76 -8.84 -8.68
N ASN A 92 -3.24 -7.60 -8.78
CA ASN A 92 -2.46 -6.40 -8.42
C ASN A 92 -2.68 -5.95 -6.97
N ASN A 93 -2.70 -6.90 -6.03
CA ASN A 93 -2.98 -6.65 -4.62
C ASN A 93 -1.79 -6.89 -3.70
N LEU A 94 -0.64 -7.35 -4.20
CA LEU A 94 0.57 -7.48 -3.40
C LEU A 94 1.47 -6.24 -3.60
N VAL A 95 1.76 -5.55 -2.51
CA VAL A 95 2.59 -4.33 -2.49
C VAL A 95 3.89 -4.54 -1.73
N ILE A 96 4.92 -3.86 -2.22
CA ILE A 96 6.18 -3.62 -1.52
C ILE A 96 6.17 -2.18 -1.04
N TYR A 97 6.36 -1.97 0.25
CA TYR A 97 6.33 -0.65 0.85
C TYR A 97 7.50 -0.43 1.81
N LYS A 98 7.89 0.84 2.00
CA LYS A 98 8.96 1.22 2.90
C LYS A 98 8.40 1.54 4.28
N SER A 99 8.91 0.84 5.29
CA SER A 99 8.54 1.00 6.70
C SER A 99 9.82 1.00 7.54
N LYS A 100 9.99 2.01 8.40
CA LYS A 100 11.17 2.17 9.28
C LYS A 100 12.54 2.00 8.57
N GLY A 101 12.64 2.41 7.30
CA GLY A 101 13.86 2.29 6.51
C GLY A 101 14.02 0.97 5.73
N HIS A 102 13.23 -0.07 6.04
CA HIS A 102 13.28 -1.38 5.39
C HIS A 102 12.11 -1.57 4.42
N PHE A 103 12.26 -2.53 3.51
CA PHE A 103 11.17 -2.99 2.63
C PHE A 103 10.36 -4.06 3.35
N GLU A 104 9.05 -3.84 3.38
CA GLU A 104 8.06 -4.78 3.90
C GLU A 104 7.09 -5.15 2.77
N TYR A 105 6.43 -6.29 2.94
CA TYR A 105 5.53 -6.87 1.95
C TYR A 105 4.14 -7.01 2.56
N GLY A 106 3.10 -6.89 1.73
CA GLY A 106 1.75 -7.17 2.21
C GLY A 106 0.67 -7.11 1.16
N PHE A 107 -0.46 -7.74 1.48
CA PHE A 107 -1.64 -7.78 0.62
C PHE A 107 -2.58 -6.61 0.93
N ILE A 108 -2.97 -5.85 -0.08
CA ILE A 108 -4.03 -4.86 0.02
C ILE A 108 -5.36 -5.59 0.29
N LYS A 109 -6.01 -5.22 1.39
CA LYS A 109 -7.36 -5.66 1.74
C LYS A 109 -8.41 -4.58 1.54
N GLY A 110 -7.99 -3.32 1.43
CA GLY A 110 -8.87 -2.20 1.14
C GLY A 110 -8.08 -0.93 0.92
N ILE A 111 -8.65 -0.01 0.14
CA ILE A 111 -8.11 1.33 -0.07
C ILE A 111 -9.22 2.27 0.38
N TYR A 112 -8.92 3.16 1.31
CA TYR A 112 -9.91 4.01 1.95
C TYR A 112 -9.53 5.46 1.81
N ASN A 113 -10.49 6.28 1.42
CA ASN A 113 -10.34 7.71 1.41
C ASN A 113 -11.19 8.31 2.50
N PHE A 114 -10.57 9.10 3.35
CA PHE A 114 -11.23 9.66 4.52
C PHE A 114 -10.72 11.06 4.79
N SER A 115 -11.51 11.85 5.49
CA SER A 115 -11.13 13.19 5.89
C SER A 115 -10.17 13.12 7.08
N ASP A 116 -9.01 13.75 6.94
CA ASP A 116 -8.14 14.08 8.06
C ASP A 116 -8.82 15.08 9.00
N ASN A 117 -8.18 15.32 10.14
CA ASN A 117 -8.55 16.30 11.16
C ASN A 117 -8.55 17.75 10.64
N HIS A 118 -7.96 17.99 9.46
CA HIS A 118 -7.97 19.27 8.76
C HIS A 118 -8.99 19.30 7.61
N GLN A 119 -9.92 18.34 7.55
CA GLN A 119 -10.86 18.14 6.44
C GLN A 119 -10.18 17.91 5.08
N LYS A 120 -8.88 17.60 5.08
CA LYS A 120 -8.15 17.21 3.87
C LYS A 120 -8.42 15.74 3.59
N MET A 121 -8.71 15.41 2.34
CA MET A 121 -8.89 14.02 1.95
C MET A 121 -7.53 13.30 1.97
N LEU A 122 -7.45 12.21 2.73
CA LEU A 122 -6.31 11.32 2.78
C LEU A 122 -6.70 9.96 2.23
N THR A 123 -5.76 9.34 1.52
CA THR A 123 -5.87 7.96 1.06
C THR A 123 -5.04 7.09 2.00
N GLY A 124 -5.67 6.08 2.60
CA GLY A 124 -5.02 5.04 3.40
C GLY A 124 -5.21 3.67 2.75
N ILE A 125 -4.18 2.85 2.75
CA ILE A 125 -4.20 1.51 2.17
C ILE A 125 -4.09 0.52 3.32
N TYR A 126 -5.12 -0.29 3.48
CA TYR A 126 -5.21 -1.31 4.51
C TYR A 126 -4.52 -2.58 4.01
N VAL A 127 -3.39 -2.92 4.62
CA VAL A 127 -2.49 -3.97 4.18
C VAL A 127 -2.39 -5.06 5.23
N GLN A 128 -2.52 -6.31 4.81
CA GLN A 128 -2.19 -7.50 5.59
C GLN A 128 -0.70 -7.79 5.43
N LYS A 129 0.03 -7.87 6.55
CA LYS A 129 1.49 -8.01 6.53
C LYS A 129 1.92 -9.41 6.12
N ILE A 130 3.05 -9.46 5.41
CA ILE A 130 3.78 -10.69 5.09
C ILE A 130 5.14 -10.60 5.75
N HIS A 131 5.47 -11.60 6.55
CA HIS A 131 6.81 -11.69 7.14
C HIS A 131 7.72 -12.46 6.22
N ASN A 132 8.86 -11.86 5.90
CA ASN A 132 9.89 -12.54 5.15
C ASN A 132 10.56 -13.59 6.03
N VAL A 133 10.41 -14.87 5.66
CA VAL A 133 11.00 -16.00 6.38
C VAL A 133 12.31 -16.46 5.72
N TYR A 134 12.64 -15.96 4.52
CA TYR A 134 13.86 -16.29 3.80
C TYR A 134 14.90 -15.16 3.90
N PRO A 135 16.20 -15.44 4.18
CA PRO A 135 16.84 -16.74 4.36
C PRO A 135 16.86 -17.24 5.83
N LYS A 136 16.00 -16.73 6.71
CA LYS A 136 16.04 -17.02 8.16
C LYS A 136 15.64 -18.45 8.52
N LEU A 137 14.83 -19.12 7.68
CA LEU A 137 14.59 -20.56 7.78
C LEU A 137 15.90 -21.31 7.55
N GLN A 138 16.24 -22.23 8.47
CA GLN A 138 17.20 -23.29 8.19
C GLN A 138 16.74 -24.01 6.92
N TYR A 139 17.42 -23.69 5.82
CA TYR A 139 17.14 -23.99 4.42
C TYR A 139 16.37 -25.30 4.15
N PRO A 140 15.59 -25.41 3.06
CA PRO A 140 15.59 -26.66 2.32
C PRO A 140 17.05 -26.91 1.88
N PRO A 141 17.75 -27.93 2.39
CA PRO A 141 19.14 -28.14 2.01
C PRO A 141 19.26 -28.35 0.49
N GLY A 142 20.27 -27.72 -0.14
CA GLY A 142 20.67 -28.01 -1.52
C GLY A 142 20.34 -26.94 -2.58
N HIS A 143 20.19 -27.39 -3.84
CA HIS A 143 20.10 -26.54 -5.03
C HIS A 143 18.90 -25.59 -5.06
N ILE A 144 17.80 -25.93 -4.37
CA ILE A 144 16.56 -25.14 -4.40
C ILE A 144 16.78 -23.77 -3.76
N GLY A 145 17.44 -23.69 -2.60
CA GLY A 145 17.78 -22.40 -1.98
C GLY A 145 18.67 -21.55 -2.87
N TYR A 146 19.64 -22.17 -3.53
CA TYR A 146 20.50 -21.50 -4.51
C TYR A 146 19.70 -20.94 -5.70
N TYR A 147 18.77 -21.71 -6.27
CA TYR A 147 17.91 -21.22 -7.35
C TYR A 147 16.97 -20.10 -6.91
N LEU A 148 16.38 -20.19 -5.72
CA LEU A 148 15.52 -19.14 -5.17
C LEU A 148 16.29 -17.83 -4.99
N GLN A 149 17.54 -17.91 -4.53
CA GLN A 149 18.44 -16.78 -4.44
C GLN A 149 18.77 -16.20 -5.83
N LEU A 150 19.14 -17.04 -6.80
CA LEU A 150 19.41 -16.60 -8.18
C LEU A 150 18.21 -15.90 -8.84
N LEU A 151 17.00 -16.38 -8.53
CA LEU A 151 15.76 -15.80 -9.06
C LEU A 151 15.36 -14.50 -8.36
N GLY A 152 15.99 -14.14 -7.24
CA GLY A 152 15.70 -12.93 -6.49
C GLY A 152 14.34 -12.98 -5.79
N VAL A 153 13.90 -14.17 -5.41
CA VAL A 153 12.55 -14.44 -4.92
C VAL A 153 12.51 -14.40 -3.38
N THR A 154 11.43 -13.86 -2.84
CA THR A 154 11.21 -13.78 -1.39
C THR A 154 10.13 -14.79 -0.99
N ILE A 155 10.38 -15.54 0.07
CA ILE A 155 9.39 -16.46 0.67
C ILE A 155 8.92 -15.86 1.99
N GLY A 156 7.61 -15.74 2.12
CA GLY A 156 6.98 -15.17 3.29
C GLY A 156 5.84 -16.01 3.84
N THR A 157 5.46 -15.69 5.07
CA THR A 157 4.23 -16.15 5.72
C THR A 157 3.24 -15.01 5.79
N ILE A 158 1.97 -15.29 5.48
CA ILE A 158 0.89 -14.33 5.64
C ILE A 158 0.37 -14.47 7.07
N GLU A 159 0.44 -13.39 7.84
CA GLU A 159 -0.18 -13.36 9.17
C GLU A 159 -1.62 -12.91 9.09
N GLN A 160 -2.52 -13.70 9.69
CA GLN A 160 -3.95 -13.48 9.56
C GLN A 160 -4.45 -12.25 10.32
N ASP A 161 -3.78 -11.85 11.40
CA ASP A 161 -4.22 -10.78 12.30
C ASP A 161 -3.35 -9.52 12.27
N GLU A 162 -2.25 -9.52 11.53
CA GLU A 162 -1.39 -8.35 11.38
C GLU A 162 -1.81 -7.49 10.19
N PHE A 163 -2.50 -6.40 10.49
CA PHE A 163 -2.90 -5.40 9.53
C PHE A 163 -2.35 -4.02 9.88
N GLN A 164 -2.06 -3.23 8.85
CA GLN A 164 -1.60 -1.86 9.01
C GLN A 164 -2.21 -0.96 7.93
N MET A 165 -2.46 0.30 8.28
CA MET A 165 -2.77 1.33 7.29
C MET A 165 -1.49 2.04 6.85
N ILE A 166 -1.23 2.08 5.55
CA ILE A 166 -0.08 2.78 4.97
C ILE A 166 -0.52 3.88 4.01
N SER A 167 0.29 4.93 3.92
CA SER A 167 0.14 5.96 2.89
C SER A 167 0.55 5.42 1.52
N PRO A 168 -0.15 5.79 0.43
CA PRO A 168 0.27 5.54 -0.95
C PRO A 168 1.74 5.87 -1.23
N SER A 169 2.25 6.95 -0.63
CA SER A 169 3.63 7.41 -0.82
C SER A 169 4.69 6.44 -0.29
N LYS A 170 4.31 5.50 0.59
CA LYS A 170 5.22 4.46 1.08
C LYS A 170 5.34 3.28 0.13
N ILE A 171 4.43 3.14 -0.84
CA ILE A 171 4.47 2.03 -1.79
C ILE A 171 5.58 2.28 -2.81
N VAL A 172 6.46 1.29 -2.93
CA VAL A 172 7.60 1.34 -3.83
C VAL A 172 7.23 0.70 -5.16
N SER A 173 6.63 -0.50 -5.10
CA SER A 173 6.20 -1.25 -6.28
C SER A 173 5.14 -2.31 -5.94
N LEU A 174 4.61 -2.94 -6.99
CA LEU A 174 3.83 -4.19 -6.89
C LEU A 174 4.76 -5.40 -7.01
N ALA A 175 4.27 -6.56 -6.61
CA ALA A 175 4.97 -7.82 -6.77
C ALA A 175 4.04 -8.91 -7.33
N ALA A 176 4.58 -9.78 -8.17
CA ALA A 176 3.91 -11.00 -8.56
C ALA A 176 4.06 -12.03 -7.43
N TYR A 177 3.06 -12.88 -7.23
CA TYR A 177 3.09 -13.86 -6.17
C TYR A 177 2.41 -15.16 -6.56
N ARG A 178 2.75 -16.21 -5.80
CA ARG A 178 2.05 -17.47 -5.80
C ARG A 178 1.86 -17.92 -4.35
N LEU A 179 0.64 -18.33 -4.05
CA LEU A 179 0.32 -18.99 -2.79
C LEU A 179 0.67 -20.47 -2.93
N PHE A 180 1.10 -21.08 -1.83
CA PHE A 180 1.43 -22.50 -1.81
C PHE A 180 0.88 -23.15 -0.53
N ASP A 181 0.70 -24.47 -0.61
CA ASP A 181 0.16 -25.26 0.49
C ASP A 181 1.11 -25.34 1.68
N ASN A 182 0.57 -25.76 2.81
CA ASN A 182 1.32 -25.94 4.04
C ASN A 182 2.53 -26.89 3.84
N GLU A 183 3.59 -26.66 4.62
CA GLU A 183 4.86 -27.41 4.62
C GLU A 183 5.73 -27.25 3.36
N VAL A 184 5.27 -26.54 2.33
CA VAL A 184 6.13 -26.14 1.22
C VAL A 184 7.18 -25.14 1.73
N PHE A 185 8.45 -25.38 1.41
CA PHE A 185 9.60 -24.62 1.95
C PHE A 185 9.68 -24.57 3.48
N ARG A 186 9.11 -25.55 4.21
CA ARG A 186 9.03 -25.57 5.69
C ARG A 186 8.26 -24.39 6.27
N VAL A 187 7.33 -23.82 5.50
CA VAL A 187 6.39 -22.83 5.99
C VAL A 187 5.14 -23.55 6.46
N SER A 188 4.87 -23.50 7.76
CA SER A 188 3.79 -24.27 8.37
C SER A 188 2.40 -23.87 7.87
N ASN A 189 2.15 -22.58 7.68
CA ASN A 189 0.85 -22.08 7.23
C ASN A 189 0.94 -20.81 6.36
N HIS A 190 0.01 -20.70 5.40
CA HIS A 190 -0.22 -19.52 4.55
C HIS A 190 1.05 -18.98 3.88
N GLY A 191 1.77 -19.88 3.23
CA GLY A 191 2.99 -19.55 2.55
C GLY A 191 2.75 -18.80 1.23
N VAL A 192 3.60 -17.81 1.00
CA VAL A 192 3.61 -17.02 -0.23
C VAL A 192 5.03 -16.90 -0.76
N ILE A 193 5.17 -17.10 -2.05
CA ILE A 193 6.40 -16.83 -2.78
C ILE A 193 6.15 -15.61 -3.67
N LEU A 194 7.01 -14.60 -3.58
CA LEU A 194 6.83 -13.35 -4.30
C LEU A 194 8.09 -12.93 -5.05
N CYS A 195 7.88 -12.39 -6.24
CA CYS A 195 8.92 -11.86 -7.11
C CYS A 195 8.72 -10.34 -7.19
N PRO A 196 9.61 -9.54 -6.59
CA PRO A 196 9.53 -8.09 -6.69
C PRO A 196 9.75 -7.66 -8.13
N SER A 197 9.01 -6.65 -8.59
CA SER A 197 9.17 -6.13 -9.96
C SER A 197 10.55 -5.50 -10.22
N ASN A 198 11.27 -5.12 -9.16
CA ASN A 198 12.64 -4.64 -9.22
C ASN A 198 13.52 -5.51 -8.30
N ARG A 199 14.56 -6.13 -8.86
CA ARG A 199 15.48 -7.01 -8.12
C ARG A 199 16.17 -6.31 -6.96
N GLN A 200 16.38 -5.00 -6.99
CA GLN A 200 16.95 -4.26 -5.85
C GLN A 200 16.06 -4.25 -4.59
N LEU A 201 14.78 -4.62 -4.72
CA LEU A 201 13.82 -4.67 -3.61
C LEU A 201 13.75 -6.04 -2.93
N SER A 202 14.54 -7.01 -3.41
CA SER A 202 14.62 -8.35 -2.82
C SER A 202 15.52 -8.42 -1.57
N GLY A 203 16.08 -7.28 -1.13
CA GLY A 203 16.79 -7.18 0.15
C GLY A 203 18.08 -7.99 0.22
N PHE A 204 18.66 -8.39 -0.91
CA PHE A 204 20.01 -8.93 -0.94
C PHE A 204 21.01 -7.80 -0.66
N PHE A 205 21.84 -8.02 0.35
CA PHE A 205 23.11 -7.32 0.53
C PHE A 205 24.05 -7.62 -0.65
#